data_AF-A0A543EJM3-F1
#
_entry.id   AF-A0A543EJM3-F1
#
_cell.length_a   1.000
_cell.length_b   1.000
_cell.length_c   1.000
_cell.angle_alpha   90.00
_cell.angle_beta   90.00
_cell.angle_gamma   90.00
#
_symmetry.space_group_name_H-M   'P 1'
#
loop_
_entity.id
_entity.type
_entity.pdbx_description
1 polymer ?
#
loop_
_entity_poly.entity_id
_entity_poly.type
_entity_poly.pdbx_seq_one_letter_code
_entity_poly.pdbx_strand_id
1 'polypeptide(L)' 'MDTNHNKGNQSFKIPGDWDVQSKQLKEKFSTLTDHDLKLEEGKEKEMLERIGNRLRKNREEVLNIIKEINLS' A
#
# COMPACT_ATOMS: atom_id res chain seq x y z
N MET A 1 16.84 8.20 -15.16
CA MET A 1 16.00 7.30 -14.34
C MET A 1 15.27 8.17 -13.37
N ASP A 2 14.17 8.69 -13.86
CA ASP A 2 13.55 9.93 -13.43
C ASP A 2 12.49 9.57 -12.38
N THR A 3 12.89 9.37 -11.14
CA THR A 3 11.91 9.29 -10.05
C THR A 3 11.53 10.70 -9.61
N ASN A 4 10.86 11.42 -10.51
CA ASN A 4 10.18 12.68 -10.22
C ASN A 4 8.91 12.36 -9.42
N HIS A 5 9.07 12.03 -8.13
CA HIS A 5 7.96 11.83 -7.19
C HIS A 5 7.36 13.18 -6.79
N ASN A 6 6.79 13.90 -7.76
CA ASN A 6 6.05 15.13 -7.50
C ASN A 6 4.73 15.12 -8.27
N LYS A 7 3.73 14.39 -7.75
CA LYS A 7 2.30 14.69 -7.89
C LYS A 7 1.47 13.75 -7.04
N GLY A 8 0.60 14.32 -6.22
CA GLY A 8 -0.46 13.56 -5.55
C GLY A 8 -0.80 14.02 -4.14
N ASN A 9 -1.09 15.31 -3.96
CA ASN A 9 -2.07 15.78 -2.98
C ASN A 9 -3.48 15.29 -3.38
N GLN A 10 -3.64 13.98 -3.47
CA GLN A 10 -4.94 13.34 -3.50
C GLN A 10 -4.95 12.48 -2.27
N SER A 11 -5.79 12.86 -1.30
CA SER A 11 -6.17 12.05 -0.15
C SER A 11 -6.65 10.71 -0.70
N PHE A 12 -5.71 9.77 -0.87
CA PHE A 12 -5.99 8.46 -1.41
C PHE A 12 -6.61 7.70 -0.25
N LYS A 13 -7.90 7.96 -0.05
CA LYS A 13 -8.70 7.19 0.87
C LYS A 13 -8.74 5.80 0.30
N ILE A 14 -8.15 4.82 0.99
CA ILE A 14 -8.26 3.42 0.56
C ILE A 14 -9.75 3.09 0.60
N PRO A 15 -10.44 2.93 -0.56
CA PRO A 15 -11.86 2.69 -0.56
C PRO A 15 -12.08 1.20 -0.31
N GLY A 16 -12.66 0.85 0.85
CA GLY A 16 -13.06 -0.51 1.19
C GLY A 16 -12.26 -1.16 2.32
N ASP A 17 -12.50 -2.46 2.53
CA ASP A 17 -11.95 -3.27 3.62
C ASP A 17 -10.44 -3.49 3.50
N TRP A 18 -9.65 -2.51 3.96
CA TRP A 18 -8.20 -2.64 4.08
C TRP A 18 -7.77 -3.86 4.91
N ASP A 19 -8.56 -4.28 5.90
CA ASP A 19 -8.28 -5.48 6.70
C ASP A 19 -8.19 -6.75 5.82
N VAL A 20 -9.04 -6.85 4.80
CA VAL A 20 -8.99 -7.96 3.83
C VAL A 20 -7.81 -7.78 2.88
N GLN A 21 -7.60 -6.57 2.37
CA GLN A 21 -6.52 -6.27 1.43
C GLN A 21 -5.15 -6.53 2.05
N SER A 22 -4.94 -6.10 3.30
CA SER A 22 -3.72 -6.33 4.05
C SER A 22 -3.47 -7.81 4.32
N LYS A 23 -4.49 -8.59 4.67
CA LYS A 23 -4.35 -10.06 4.83
C LYS A 23 -3.88 -10.73 3.54
N GLN A 24 -4.49 -10.40 2.40
CA GLN A 24 -4.06 -10.94 1.10
C GLN A 24 -2.67 -10.46 0.70
N LEU A 25 -2.35 -9.18 0.98
CA LEU A 25 -1.03 -8.62 0.72
C LEU A 25 0.03 -9.32 1.58
N LYS A 26 -0.26 -9.61 2.84
CA LYS A 26 0.61 -10.38 3.75
C LYS A 26 0.81 -11.81 3.26
N GLU A 27 -0.26 -12.44 2.76
CA GLU A 27 -0.20 -13.81 2.24
C GLU A 27 0.64 -13.89 0.95
N LYS A 28 0.46 -12.93 0.03
CA LYS A 28 1.31 -12.82 -1.17
C LYS A 28 2.75 -12.42 -0.85
N PHE A 29 2.95 -11.57 0.15
CA PHE A 29 4.25 -11.02 0.52
C PHE A 29 4.56 -11.33 1.99
N SER A 30 5.18 -12.49 2.25
CA SER A 30 5.62 -12.90 3.59
C SER A 30 6.67 -11.95 4.21
N THR A 31 7.19 -10.99 3.45
CA THR A 31 8.07 -9.92 3.91
C THR A 31 7.35 -8.82 4.67
N LEU A 32 6.03 -8.69 4.47
CA LEU A 32 5.20 -7.71 5.17
C LEU A 32 4.71 -8.31 6.49
N THR A 33 4.74 -7.48 7.53
CA THR A 33 4.14 -7.85 8.82
C THR A 33 2.83 -7.12 9.03
N ASP A 34 2.01 -7.66 9.94
CA ASP A 34 0.78 -7.00 10.41
C ASP A 34 1.03 -5.55 10.85
N HIS A 35 2.20 -5.31 11.43
CA HIS A 35 2.62 -3.99 11.88
C HIS A 35 2.91 -3.02 10.73
N ASP A 36 3.50 -3.50 9.63
CA ASP A 36 3.74 -2.67 8.43
C ASP A 36 2.43 -2.41 7.66
N LEU A 37 1.48 -3.35 7.74
CA LEU A 37 0.18 -3.30 7.10
C LEU A 37 -0.89 -2.57 7.93
N LYS A 38 -0.56 -2.12 9.13
CA LYS A 38 -1.52 -1.46 10.01
C LYS A 38 -1.97 -0.14 9.38
N LEU A 39 -3.25 -0.07 9.02
CA LEU A 39 -3.87 1.18 8.60
C LEU A 39 -4.47 1.91 9.78
N GLU A 40 -4.06 3.15 9.98
CA GLU A 40 -4.72 4.07 10.90
C GLU A 40 -5.32 5.21 10.08
N GLU A 41 -6.49 5.68 10.45
CA GLU A 41 -7.17 6.77 9.75
C GLU A 41 -6.26 8.01 9.67
N GLY A 42 -6.04 8.52 8.45
CA GLY A 42 -5.11 9.62 8.20
C GLY A 42 -3.63 9.22 8.03
N LYS A 43 -3.26 7.96 8.29
CA LYS A 43 -1.89 7.42 8.07
C LYS A 43 -1.74 6.52 6.86
N GLU A 44 -2.71 6.58 5.94
CA GLU A 44 -2.72 5.80 4.69
C GLU A 44 -1.45 6.03 3.87
N LYS A 45 -1.01 7.29 3.79
CA LYS A 45 0.21 7.65 3.07
C LYS A 45 1.45 7.02 3.72
N GLU A 46 1.60 7.12 5.03
CA GLU A 46 2.74 6.56 5.75
C GLU A 46 2.83 5.03 5.58
N MET A 47 1.68 4.35 5.69
CA MET A 47 1.65 2.91 5.53
C MET A 47 1.99 2.47 4.10
N LEU A 48 1.48 3.16 3.06
CA LEU A 48 1.87 2.90 1.68
C LEU A 48 3.38 3.08 1.46
N GLU A 49 3.99 4.10 2.06
CA GLU A 49 5.44 4.32 1.99
C GLU A 49 6.23 3.21 2.72
N ARG A 50 5.75 2.75 3.88
CA ARG A 50 6.37 1.60 4.60
C ARG A 50 6.29 0.32 3.79
N ILE A 51 5.12 -0.01 3.24
CA ILE A 51 4.93 -1.20 2.40
C ILE A 51 5.83 -1.11 1.16
N GLY A 52 5.86 0.04 0.49
CA GLY A 52 6.75 0.27 -0.65
C GLY A 52 8.22 0.04 -0.30
N ASN A 53 8.68 0.59 0.82
CA ASN A 53 10.05 0.39 1.29
C ASN A 53 10.35 -1.07 1.65
N ARG A 54 9.41 -1.79 2.28
CA ARG A 54 9.55 -3.22 2.61
C ARG A 54 9.63 -4.10 1.37
N LEU A 55 8.79 -3.81 0.38
CA LEU A 55 8.75 -4.55 -0.89
C LEU A 55 9.80 -4.07 -1.90
N ARG A 56 10.56 -3.00 -1.59
CA ARG A 56 11.40 -2.27 -2.55
C ARG A 56 10.64 -1.87 -3.83
N LYS A 57 9.38 -1.47 -3.65
CA LYS A 57 8.45 -1.06 -4.71
C LYS A 57 8.07 0.41 -4.54
N ASN A 58 7.81 1.08 -5.65
CA ASN A 58 7.31 2.45 -5.63
C ASN A 58 5.85 2.50 -5.16
N ARG A 59 5.37 3.67 -4.72
CA ARG A 59 3.99 3.85 -4.27
C ARG A 59 2.96 3.40 -5.32
N GLU A 60 3.23 3.64 -6.60
CA GLU A 60 2.35 3.22 -7.70
C GLU A 60 2.25 1.70 -7.83
N GLU A 61 3.35 0.98 -7.67
CA GLU A 61 3.38 -0.48 -7.67
C GLU A 61 2.57 -1.05 -6.51
N VAL A 62 2.75 -0.49 -5.30
CA VAL A 62 1.96 -0.89 -4.12
C VAL A 62 0.47 -0.67 -4.35
N LEU A 63 0.10 0.50 -4.89
CA LEU A 63 -1.29 0.80 -5.24
C LEU A 63 -1.84 -0.16 -6.31
N ASN A 64 -1.02 -0.55 -7.29
CA ASN A 64 -1.42 -1.50 -8.32
C ASN A 64 -1.72 -2.88 -7.72
N ILE A 65 -0.90 -3.34 -6.77
CA ILE A 65 -1.13 -4.61 -6.07
C ILE A 65 -2.41 -4.54 -5.23
N ILE A 66 -2.63 -3.44 -4.50
CA ILE A 66 -3.86 -3.26 -3.70
C ILE A 66 -5.10 -3.25 -4.62
N LYS A 67 -5.01 -2.61 -5.79
CA LYS A 67 -6.07 -2.63 -6.81
C LYS A 67 -6.31 -4.04 -7.37
N GLU A 68 -5.25 -4.79 -7.65
CA GLU A 68 -5.33 -6.18 -8.12
C GLU A 68 -6.08 -7.06 -7.11
N ILE A 69 -5.78 -6.89 -5.82
CA ILE A 69 -6.46 -7.59 -4.71
C ILE A 69 -7.95 -7.22 -4.64
N ASN A 70 -8.31 -5.95 -4.89
CA ASN A 70 -9.71 -5.51 -4.86
C ASN A 70 -10.53 -5.99 -6.07
N LEU A 71 -9.87 -6.31 -7.18
CA LEU A 71 -10.50 -6.77 -8.42
C LEU A 71 -10.62 -8.30 -8.53
N SER A 72 -10.04 -9.05 -7.57
CA SER A 72 -10.04 -10.52 -7.54
C SER A 72 -11.16 -11.11 -6.71
#